data_AF-A0A3D4VVM9-F1
#
_entry.id   AF-A0A3D4VVM9-F1
#
_cell.length_a   1.000
_cell.length_b   1.000
_cell.length_c   1.000
_cell.angle_alpha   90.00
_cell.angle_beta   90.00
_cell.angle_gamma   90.00
#
_symmetry.space_group_name_H-M   'P 1'
#
loop_
_entity.id
_entity.type
_entity.pdbx_description
1 polymer ?
#
loop_
_entity_poly.entity_id
_entity_poly.type
_entity_poly.pdbx_seq_one_letter_code
_entity_poly.pdbx_strand_id
1 'polypeptide(L)' 'MMNNKASANKAIKCTVQQCSHHCQGENYCSLDSITVGTHEYNPTQDQCTDCKSFMNVGGVI' A
#
# COMPACT_ATOMS: atom_id res chain seq x y z
N MET A 1 -8.81 -16.41 -15.82
CA MET A 1 -7.34 -16.54 -15.89
C MET A 1 -6.74 -15.22 -15.37
N MET A 2 -6.39 -15.12 -14.08
CA MET A 2 -5.52 -14.04 -13.59
C MET A 2 -4.72 -14.56 -12.40
N ASN A 3 -3.75 -15.42 -12.69
CA ASN A 3 -2.63 -15.64 -11.77
C ASN A 3 -1.51 -14.70 -12.19
N ASN A 4 -1.70 -13.39 -11.95
CA ASN A 4 -0.56 -12.49 -11.93
C ASN A 4 -0.06 -12.50 -10.49
N LYS A 5 0.87 -13.42 -10.18
CA LYS A 5 1.52 -13.44 -8.87
C LYS A 5 2.30 -12.14 -8.75
N ALA A 6 1.70 -11.16 -8.10
CA ALA A 6 2.31 -9.87 -7.87
C ALA A 6 3.63 -10.12 -7.12
N SER A 7 4.75 -9.70 -7.68
CA SER A 7 6.06 -9.90 -7.04
C SER A 7 6.10 -9.08 -5.75
N ALA A 8 6.42 -9.71 -4.62
CA ALA A 8 6.56 -9.00 -3.36
C ALA A 8 7.73 -8.02 -3.44
N ASN A 9 7.44 -6.71 -3.37
CA ASN A 9 8.48 -5.71 -3.20
C ASN A 9 8.90 -5.68 -1.72
N LYS A 10 10.02 -6.34 -1.42
CA LYS A 10 10.56 -6.44 -0.05
C LYS A 10 11.01 -5.10 0.55
N ALA A 11 11.07 -4.03 -0.25
CA ALA A 11 11.30 -2.68 0.24
C ALA A 11 10.03 -1.98 0.73
N ILE A 12 8.84 -2.52 0.44
CA ILE A 12 7.54 -1.91 0.78
C ILE A 12 6.71 -2.93 1.57
N LYS A 13 6.87 -2.94 2.89
CA LYS A 13 6.07 -3.79 3.77
C LYS A 13 4.62 -3.30 3.80
N CYS A 14 3.67 -4.20 3.60
CA CYS A 14 2.25 -3.89 3.64
C CYS A 14 1.52 -5.05 4.31
N THR A 15 0.85 -4.79 5.43
CA THR A 15 0.06 -5.80 6.16
C THR A 15 -1.44 -5.62 5.93
N VAL A 16 -1.84 -4.55 5.23
CA VAL A 16 -3.22 -4.20 4.96
C VAL A 16 -3.77 -5.13 3.88
N GLN A 17 -4.52 -6.14 4.28
CA GLN A 17 -5.05 -7.17 3.37
C GLN A 17 -6.05 -6.60 2.34
N GLN A 18 -6.67 -5.46 2.65
CA GLN A 18 -7.59 -4.74 1.78
C GLN A 18 -6.86 -3.87 0.75
N CYS A 19 -5.53 -3.75 0.81
CA CYS A 19 -4.78 -3.05 -0.22
C CYS A 19 -4.83 -3.86 -1.52
N SER A 20 -5.30 -3.27 -2.61
CA SER A 20 -5.37 -3.92 -3.93
C SER A 20 -3.99 -4.29 -4.47
N HIS A 21 -2.93 -3.71 -3.92
CA HIS A 21 -1.54 -4.00 -4.23
C HIS A 21 -0.88 -4.96 -3.23
N HIS A 22 -1.63 -5.47 -2.25
CA HIS A 22 -1.09 -6.41 -1.28
C HIS A 22 -0.70 -7.72 -1.99
N CYS A 23 0.53 -8.18 -1.76
CA CYS A 23 1.00 -9.46 -2.25
C CYS A 23 0.39 -10.56 -1.38
N GLN A 24 -0.83 -11.02 -1.67
CA GLN A 24 -1.65 -11.95 -0.86
C GLN A 24 -0.93 -13.15 -0.16
N GLY A 25 0.25 -13.59 -0.62
CA GLY A 25 1.05 -14.63 0.03
C GLY A 25 2.11 -14.14 1.04
N GLU A 26 2.42 -12.84 1.09
CA GLU A 26 3.45 -12.25 1.95
C GLU A 26 3.05 -10.83 2.39
N ASN A 27 3.50 -10.36 3.56
CA ASN A 27 3.14 -9.03 4.07
C ASN A 27 3.91 -7.88 3.38
N TYR A 28 3.79 -7.77 2.05
CA TYR A 28 4.45 -6.77 1.22
C TYR A 28 3.50 -6.24 0.15
N CYS A 29 3.79 -5.02 -0.32
CA CYS A 29 3.16 -4.44 -1.49
C CYS A 29 3.84 -4.97 -2.76
N SER A 30 3.11 -5.00 -3.88
CA SER A 30 3.67 -5.34 -5.19
C SER A 30 4.05 -4.14 -6.04
N LEU A 31 3.83 -2.91 -5.55
CA LEU A 31 4.24 -1.70 -6.25
C LEU A 31 5.76 -1.55 -6.20
N ASP A 32 6.36 -1.00 -7.26
CA ASP A 32 7.79 -0.67 -7.28
C ASP A 32 8.12 0.54 -6.39
N SER A 33 7.15 1.46 -6.22
CA SER A 33 7.26 2.64 -5.37
C SER A 33 5.91 3.02 -4.76
N ILE A 34 5.95 3.79 -3.67
CA ILE A 34 4.76 4.37 -3.04
C ILE A 34 4.94 5.88 -2.87
N THR A 35 3.83 6.59 -2.79
CA THR A 35 3.78 7.99 -2.39
C THR A 35 3.28 8.08 -0.96
N VAL A 36 4.11 8.62 -0.08
CA VAL A 36 3.68 9.00 1.28
C VAL A 36 3.32 10.48 1.25
N GLY A 37 2.16 10.81 1.81
CA GLY A 37 1.68 12.19 1.95
C GLY A 37 1.17 12.46 3.35
N THR A 38 0.65 13.65 3.55
CA THR A 38 -0.01 14.07 4.81
C THR A 38 -1.25 14.90 4.45
N HIS A 39 -2.20 14.98 5.38
CA HIS A 39 -3.34 15.92 5.31
C HIS A 39 -3.19 17.10 6.28
N GLU A 40 -2.03 17.22 6.93
CA GLU A 40 -1.68 18.31 7.85
C GLU A 40 -0.49 19.11 7.31
N TYR A 41 -0.36 20.38 7.75
CA TYR A 41 0.76 21.24 7.34
C TYR A 41 2.11 20.80 7.94
N ASN A 42 2.12 20.28 9.17
CA ASN A 42 3.33 19.84 9.88
C ASN A 42 3.06 18.54 10.66
N PRO A 43 3.07 17.36 9.99
CA PRO A 43 2.77 16.09 10.63
C PRO A 43 3.84 15.76 11.67
N THR A 44 3.41 15.47 12.89
CA THR A 44 4.30 15.06 14.01
C THR A 44 4.04 13.64 14.49
N GLN A 45 3.01 13.01 13.93
CA GLN A 45 2.59 11.66 14.29
C GLN A 45 2.47 10.81 13.03
N ASP A 46 2.70 9.51 13.16
CA ASP A 46 2.62 8.56 12.07
C ASP A 46 1.21 8.45 11.49
N GLN A 47 0.17 8.54 12.32
CA GLN A 47 -1.22 8.56 11.84
C GLN A 47 -1.55 9.75 10.92
N CYS A 48 -0.73 10.78 10.89
CA CYS A 48 -0.90 11.93 9.99
C CYS A 48 -0.22 11.70 8.63
N THR A 49 0.53 10.61 8.49
CA THR A 49 1.19 10.20 7.23
C THR A 49 0.38 9.11 6.53
N ASP A 50 -0.07 9.40 5.32
CA ASP A 50 -0.90 8.50 4.52
C ASP A 50 -0.08 7.86 3.40
N CYS A 51 -0.27 6.57 3.15
CA CYS A 51 0.14 5.97 1.87
C CYS A 51 -0.86 6.38 0.79
N LYS A 52 -0.53 7.40 -0.02
CA LYS A 52 -1.38 7.90 -1.11
C LYS A 52 -1.47 6.94 -2.30
N SER A 53 -0.63 5.90 -2.34
CA SER A 53 -0.72 4.81 -3.31
C SER A 53 -1.66 3.68 -2.87
N PHE A 54 -2.25 3.77 -1.67
CA PHE A 54 -3.21 2.79 -1.21
C PHE A 54 -4.49 2.85 -2.05
N MET A 55 -4.92 1.68 -2.52
CA MET A 55 -6.22 1.46 -3.14
C MET A 55 -6.89 0.28 -2.46
N ASN A 56 -8.18 0.37 -2.18
CA ASN A 56 -8.95 -0.76 -1.66
C ASN A 56 -9.22 -1.76 -2.80
N VAL A 57 -9.30 -3.06 -2.51
CA VAL A 57 -9.75 -4.11 -3.45
C VAL A 57 -11.10 -3.77 -4.12
N GLY A 58 -11.93 -2.90 -3.53
CA GLY A 58 -13.16 -2.36 -4.12
C GLY A 58 -13.03 -1.16 -5.08
N GLY A 59 -11.82 -0.62 -5.29
CA GLY A 59 -11.54 0.39 -6.32
C GLY A 59 -11.79 1.86 -5.97
N VAL A 60 -12.34 2.21 -4.80
CA VAL A 60 -12.45 3.60 -4.32
C VAL A 60 -12.39 3.62 -2.79
N ILE A 61 -11.65 4.58 -2.23
CA ILE A 61 -11.74 5.05 -0.84
C ILE A 61 -12.17 6.51 -0.84
#